data_AF-G7GGG2-F1
#
_entry.id   AF-G7GGG2-F1
#
_cell.length_a   1.000
_cell.length_b   1.000
_cell.length_c   1.000
_cell.angle_alpha   90.00
_cell.angle_beta   90.00
_cell.angle_gamma   90.00
#
_symmetry.space_group_name_H-M   'P 1'
#
loop_
_entity.id
_entity.type
_entity.pdbx_description
1 polymer ?
#
loop_
_entity_poly.entity_id
_entity_poly.type
_entity_poly.pdbx_seq_one_letter_code
_entity_poly.pdbx_strand_id
1 'polypeptide(L)'
;MKFLLPKEEIVSENLSELIADLFEQNGHVTFLCDETLLSGFFDEFVDELTDYELEPIEIAASKKNIHPALFFIKIKVKEDLQHSLAFIIQTLLMNLDQNEDGYFIHGFGKVNDLKNKVQFFKKLVIAKDTKSKFIFRWYDPRVLVYLPAIIDKKIERIEAFLEDWHFVFLMVCMK
;
A
#
# COMPACT_ATOMS: atom_id res chain seq x y z
N MET A 1 -11.12 -6.79 14.40
CA MET A 1 -10.34 -6.07 13.38
C MET A 1 -10.13 -7.03 12.21
N LYS A 2 -10.79 -6.82 11.07
CA LYS A 2 -10.55 -7.61 9.85
C LYS A 2 -9.43 -6.91 9.07
N PHE A 3 -8.19 -7.27 9.38
CA PHE A 3 -6.99 -6.76 8.68
C PHE A 3 -6.87 -7.24 7.22
N LEU A 4 -7.65 -8.26 6.88
CA LEU A 4 -7.57 -9.00 5.65
C LEU A 4 -8.98 -9.08 5.09
N LEU A 5 -9.15 -8.57 3.88
CA LEU A 5 -10.36 -8.87 3.13
C LEU A 5 -10.32 -10.36 2.78
N PRO A 6 -11.34 -11.16 3.15
CA PRO A 6 -11.49 -12.52 2.66
C PRO A 6 -11.40 -12.52 1.14
N LYS A 7 -10.83 -13.58 0.56
CA LYS A 7 -10.70 -13.73 -0.90
C LYS A 7 -12.05 -13.52 -1.60
N GLU A 8 -13.12 -13.93 -0.96
CA GLU A 8 -14.50 -13.79 -1.44
C GLU A 8 -15.00 -12.33 -1.43
N GLU A 9 -14.53 -11.49 -0.52
CA GLU A 9 -14.82 -10.04 -0.48
C GLU A 9 -13.96 -9.26 -1.49
N ILE A 10 -12.85 -9.85 -1.97
CA ILE A 10 -11.91 -9.21 -2.91
C ILE A 10 -12.35 -9.35 -4.38
N VAL A 11 -13.06 -10.42 -4.76
CA VAL A 11 -13.32 -10.80 -6.16
C VAL A 11 -14.49 -10.01 -6.78
N SER A 12 -14.34 -8.68 -6.91
CA SER A 12 -14.93 -7.87 -7.99
C SER A 12 -16.31 -7.19 -7.90
N GLU A 13 -16.93 -7.00 -6.72
CA GLU A 13 -17.98 -5.95 -6.57
C GLU A 13 -17.78 -5.12 -5.29
N ASN A 14 -17.39 -5.75 -4.18
CA ASN A 14 -17.22 -5.04 -2.90
C ASN A 14 -16.01 -4.09 -2.84
N LEU A 15 -14.90 -4.36 -3.56
CA LEU A 15 -13.71 -3.49 -3.47
C LEU A 15 -13.97 -2.12 -4.09
N SER A 16 -14.66 -2.09 -5.23
CA SER A 16 -15.01 -0.86 -5.93
C SER A 16 -15.90 0.01 -5.05
N GLU A 17 -16.94 -0.60 -4.47
CA GLU A 17 -17.84 0.07 -3.53
C GLU A 17 -17.11 0.55 -2.28
N LEU A 18 -16.23 -0.28 -1.70
CA LEU A 18 -15.47 0.09 -0.50
C LEU A 18 -14.53 1.28 -0.74
N ILE A 19 -13.84 1.32 -1.88
CA ILE A 19 -12.97 2.43 -2.26
C ILE A 19 -13.81 3.69 -2.51
N ALA A 20 -14.94 3.56 -3.21
CA ALA A 20 -15.85 4.67 -3.49
C ALA A 20 -16.45 5.24 -2.19
N ASP A 21 -16.95 4.40 -1.30
CA ASP A 21 -17.51 4.79 -0.01
C ASP A 21 -16.47 5.49 0.86
N LEU A 22 -15.23 4.97 0.89
CA LEU A 22 -14.14 5.61 1.61
C LEU A 22 -13.84 7.00 1.05
N PHE A 23 -13.91 7.16 -0.28
CA PHE A 23 -13.76 8.47 -0.90
C PHE A 23 -14.92 9.41 -0.53
N GLU A 24 -16.18 8.99 -0.66
CA GLU A 24 -17.36 9.80 -0.33
C GLU A 24 -17.33 10.31 1.12
N GLN A 25 -16.88 9.46 2.05
CA GLN A 25 -16.80 9.81 3.47
C GLN A 25 -15.69 10.80 3.80
N ASN A 26 -14.63 10.87 2.99
CA ASN A 26 -13.39 11.57 3.34
C ASN A 26 -12.96 12.64 2.34
N GLY A 27 -13.58 12.69 1.16
CA GLY A 27 -13.17 13.52 0.02
C GLY A 27 -11.82 13.12 -0.58
N HIS A 28 -11.27 11.96 -0.18
CA HIS A 28 -10.01 11.43 -0.69
C HIS A 28 -9.85 9.95 -0.34
N VAL A 29 -8.95 9.28 -1.07
CA VAL A 29 -8.44 7.95 -0.75
C VAL A 29 -6.94 7.92 -0.98
N THR A 30 -6.21 7.15 -0.17
CA THR A 30 -4.76 6.99 -0.28
C THR A 30 -4.40 5.54 -0.54
N PHE A 31 -3.51 5.29 -1.50
CA PHE A 31 -3.01 3.98 -1.88
C PHE A 31 -1.53 3.84 -1.54
N LEU A 32 -1.10 2.63 -1.15
CA LEU A 32 0.31 2.27 -1.01
C LEU A 32 0.77 1.55 -2.27
N CYS A 33 1.64 2.19 -3.04
CA CYS A 33 2.14 1.70 -4.32
C CYS A 33 3.62 1.29 -4.20
N ASP A 34 3.98 0.15 -4.80
CA ASP A 34 5.33 -0.40 -4.88
C ASP A 34 5.64 -0.75 -6.35
N GLU A 35 6.59 -0.04 -6.94
CA GLU A 35 7.10 -0.28 -8.30
C GLU A 35 8.53 -0.81 -8.29
N THR A 36 9.02 -1.33 -7.15
CA THR A 36 10.41 -1.82 -7.02
C THR A 36 10.77 -2.85 -8.08
N LEU A 37 9.79 -3.65 -8.51
CA LEU A 37 9.99 -4.72 -9.49
C LEU A 37 9.68 -4.30 -10.93
N LEU A 38 8.94 -3.19 -11.12
CA LEU A 38 8.56 -2.68 -12.43
C LEU A 38 8.46 -1.15 -12.40
N SER A 39 9.61 -0.49 -12.52
CA SER A 39 9.71 0.96 -12.56
C SER A 39 8.85 1.55 -13.68
N GLY A 40 8.09 2.61 -13.37
CA GLY A 40 7.24 3.31 -14.34
C GLY A 40 5.88 2.65 -14.57
N PHE A 41 5.54 1.59 -13.82
CA PHE A 41 4.24 0.94 -13.92
C PHE A 41 3.07 1.90 -13.66
N PHE A 42 3.28 2.90 -12.81
CA PHE A 42 2.26 3.88 -12.45
C PHE A 42 2.36 5.19 -13.24
N ASP A 43 3.30 5.36 -14.17
CA ASP A 43 3.54 6.65 -14.83
C ASP A 43 2.28 7.15 -15.56
N GLU A 44 1.69 6.30 -16.43
CA GLU A 44 0.45 6.65 -17.16
C GLU A 44 -0.71 6.95 -16.19
N PHE A 45 -0.87 6.13 -15.16
CA PHE A 45 -1.91 6.33 -14.15
C PHE A 45 -1.74 7.67 -13.40
N VAL A 46 -0.51 8.05 -13.05
CA VAL A 46 -0.22 9.28 -12.31
C VAL A 46 -0.37 10.51 -13.21
N ASP A 47 0.04 10.41 -14.48
CA ASP A 47 -0.05 11.49 -15.47
C ASP A 47 -1.50 11.90 -15.79
N GLU A 48 -2.45 10.99 -15.59
CA GLU A 48 -3.89 11.25 -15.79
C GLU A 48 -4.56 11.96 -14.60
N LEU A 49 -3.93 12.01 -13.42
CA LEU A 49 -4.52 12.61 -12.22
C LEU A 49 -4.38 14.13 -12.21
N THR A 50 -5.46 14.82 -11.87
CA THR A 50 -5.56 16.29 -11.90
C THR A 50 -5.23 16.96 -10.57
N ASP A 51 -5.62 16.37 -9.43
CA ASP A 51 -5.20 16.79 -8.09
C ASP A 51 -4.93 15.58 -7.18
N TYR A 52 -3.65 15.38 -6.88
CA TYR A 52 -3.16 14.31 -6.03
C TYR A 52 -1.97 14.76 -5.16
N GLU A 53 -1.71 14.03 -4.07
CA GLU A 53 -0.45 14.11 -3.34
C GLU A 53 0.32 12.80 -3.53
N LEU A 54 1.62 12.90 -3.80
CA LEU A 54 2.52 11.76 -3.88
C LEU A 54 3.66 11.95 -2.88
N GLU A 55 3.82 10.98 -1.98
CA GLU A 55 4.86 11.02 -0.96
C GLU A 55 5.75 9.77 -1.00
N PRO A 56 7.05 9.94 -1.31
CA PRO A 56 7.98 8.82 -1.46
C PRO A 56 8.40 8.19 -0.13
N ILE A 57 8.47 6.87 -0.13
CA ILE A 57 8.99 6.06 0.96
C ILE A 57 10.38 5.55 0.58
N GLU A 58 11.40 6.33 0.94
CA GLU A 58 12.80 5.98 0.66
C GLU A 58 13.21 4.65 1.33
N ILE A 59 13.58 3.67 0.50
CA ILE A 59 13.93 2.29 0.91
C ILE A 59 15.38 2.17 1.38
N ALA A 60 16.27 3.00 0.84
CA ALA A 60 17.67 3.09 1.22
C ALA A 60 18.16 4.53 1.10
N ALA A 61 19.30 4.85 1.72
CA ALA A 61 19.97 6.16 1.58
C ALA A 61 20.62 6.36 0.20
N SER A 62 19.99 5.85 -0.87
CA SER A 62 20.39 6.10 -2.24
C SER A 62 19.99 7.53 -2.60
N LYS A 63 20.95 8.44 -2.52
CA LYS A 63 20.85 9.71 -3.24
C LYS A 63 20.86 9.35 -4.73
N LYS A 64 19.74 9.60 -5.44
CA LYS A 64 19.53 9.51 -6.91
C LYS A 64 18.63 8.37 -7.40
N ASN A 65 17.48 8.12 -6.78
CA ASN A 65 16.38 7.54 -7.55
C ASN A 65 15.48 8.70 -7.99
N ILE A 66 15.36 8.88 -9.31
CA ILE A 66 14.52 9.92 -9.93
C ILE A 66 13.04 9.59 -9.71
N HIS A 67 12.71 8.29 -9.61
CA HIS A 67 11.39 7.77 -9.30
C HIS A 67 11.43 6.95 -8.00
N PRO A 68 10.56 7.26 -7.03
CA PRO A 68 10.52 6.54 -5.77
C PRO A 68 9.84 5.18 -5.96
N ALA A 69 10.61 4.10 -5.80
CA ALA A 69 10.10 2.73 -5.96
C ALA A 69 8.96 2.33 -5.01
N LEU A 70 8.73 3.07 -3.94
CA LEU A 70 7.64 2.86 -2.98
C LEU A 70 7.11 4.22 -2.56
N PHE A 71 5.81 4.42 -2.64
CA PHE A 71 5.19 5.71 -2.38
C PHE A 71 3.75 5.55 -1.92
N PHE A 72 3.25 6.58 -1.24
CA PHE A 72 1.81 6.76 -1.13
C PHE A 72 1.33 7.72 -2.20
N ILE A 73 0.16 7.44 -2.77
CA ILE A 73 -0.57 8.36 -3.62
C ILE A 73 -1.95 8.62 -3.04
N LYS A 74 -2.32 9.90 -2.91
CA LYS A 74 -3.61 10.34 -2.40
C LYS A 74 -4.38 11.03 -3.51
N ILE A 75 -5.47 10.42 -3.94
CA ILE A 75 -6.39 10.97 -4.94
C ILE A 75 -7.45 11.80 -4.21
N LYS A 76 -7.71 13.01 -4.71
CA LYS A 76 -8.66 13.97 -4.10
C LYS A 76 -9.82 14.35 -5.01
N VAL A 77 -9.77 13.94 -6.27
CA VAL A 77 -10.80 14.22 -7.28
C VAL A 77 -11.59 12.95 -7.54
N LYS A 78 -12.91 13.07 -7.48
CA LYS A 78 -13.81 11.91 -7.60
C LYS A 78 -13.75 11.32 -9.00
N GLU A 79 -13.75 12.18 -10.00
CA GLU A 79 -13.71 11.82 -11.41
C GLU A 79 -12.42 11.05 -11.73
N ASP A 80 -11.27 11.51 -11.21
CA ASP A 80 -9.98 10.82 -11.36
C ASP A 80 -10.02 9.42 -10.74
N LEU A 81 -10.61 9.30 -9.54
CA LEU A 81 -10.80 7.99 -8.90
C LEU A 81 -11.69 7.08 -9.74
N GLN A 82 -12.82 7.59 -10.25
CA GLN A 82 -13.77 6.83 -11.05
C GLN A 82 -13.14 6.33 -12.36
N HIS A 83 -12.38 7.18 -13.05
CA HIS A 83 -11.68 6.79 -14.28
C HIS A 83 -10.57 5.76 -13.99
N SER A 84 -9.87 5.89 -12.87
CA SER A 84 -8.77 5.00 -12.50
C SER A 84 -9.19 3.70 -11.82
N LEU A 85 -10.46 3.56 -11.43
CA LEU A 85 -10.90 2.51 -10.53
C LEU A 85 -10.66 1.12 -11.10
N ALA A 86 -10.91 0.92 -12.38
CA ALA A 86 -10.66 -0.37 -13.05
C ALA A 86 -9.19 -0.78 -12.97
N PHE A 87 -8.27 0.15 -13.24
CA PHE A 87 -6.82 -0.06 -13.10
C PHE A 87 -6.44 -0.39 -11.66
N ILE A 88 -6.94 0.38 -10.68
CA ILE A 88 -6.66 0.18 -9.25
C ILE A 88 -7.11 -1.21 -8.81
N ILE A 89 -8.34 -1.60 -9.15
CA ILE A 89 -8.90 -2.91 -8.79
C ILE A 89 -8.10 -4.04 -9.44
N GLN A 90 -7.81 -3.95 -10.74
CA GLN A 90 -7.01 -4.95 -11.42
C GLN A 90 -5.65 -5.12 -10.73
N THR A 91 -5.01 -4.01 -10.39
CA THR A 91 -3.70 -4.00 -9.73
C THR A 91 -3.75 -4.61 -8.32
N LEU A 92 -4.80 -4.33 -7.54
CA LEU A 92 -5.03 -4.98 -6.24
C LEU A 92 -5.25 -6.50 -6.39
N LEU A 93 -5.97 -6.92 -7.44
CA LEU A 93 -6.24 -8.33 -7.72
C LEU A 93 -5.00 -9.10 -8.17
N MET A 94 -4.05 -8.45 -8.84
CA MET A 94 -2.77 -9.08 -9.22
C MET A 94 -1.99 -9.59 -8.00
N ASN A 95 -2.13 -8.94 -6.83
CA ASN A 95 -1.52 -9.42 -5.58
C ASN A 95 -2.07 -10.79 -5.10
N LEU A 96 -3.19 -11.24 -5.67
CA LEU A 96 -3.76 -12.56 -5.36
C LEU A 96 -3.26 -13.65 -6.31
N ASP A 97 -2.56 -13.31 -7.39
CA ASP A 97 -1.94 -14.31 -8.24
C ASP A 97 -0.63 -14.79 -7.60
N GLN A 98 -0.52 -16.10 -7.43
CA GLN A 98 0.65 -16.75 -6.83
C GLN A 98 1.85 -16.76 -7.78
N ASN A 99 1.61 -16.55 -9.08
CA ASN A 99 2.64 -16.45 -10.11
C ASN A 99 3.08 -15.01 -10.36
N GLU A 100 2.37 -14.02 -9.79
CA GLU A 100 2.76 -12.62 -9.92
C GLU A 100 3.73 -12.22 -8.81
N ASP A 101 4.93 -11.82 -9.24
CA ASP A 101 5.96 -11.33 -8.34
C ASP A 101 5.79 -9.83 -8.06
N GLY A 102 4.97 -9.12 -8.85
CA GLY A 102 4.97 -7.66 -9.00
C GLY A 102 4.38 -6.84 -7.85
N TYR A 103 3.48 -7.39 -7.03
CA TYR A 103 2.72 -6.70 -5.95
C TYR A 103 2.73 -5.16 -5.99
N PHE A 104 1.85 -4.57 -6.79
CA PHE A 104 1.97 -3.14 -7.16
C PHE A 104 1.18 -2.20 -6.24
N ILE A 105 -0.10 -2.45 -5.97
CA ILE A 105 -0.87 -1.69 -4.95
C ILE A 105 -1.12 -2.61 -3.77
N HIS A 106 -0.56 -2.34 -2.60
CA HIS A 106 -0.65 -3.23 -1.43
C HIS A 106 -1.94 -3.03 -0.60
N GLY A 107 -2.50 -1.83 -0.67
CA GLY A 107 -3.69 -1.49 0.09
C GLY A 107 -4.07 -0.02 -0.06
N PHE A 108 -5.18 0.33 0.57
CA PHE A 108 -5.75 1.67 0.53
C PHE A 108 -6.38 2.05 1.87
N GLY A 109 -6.50 3.35 2.12
CA GLY A 109 -7.04 3.85 3.37
C GLY A 109 -7.20 5.35 3.39
N LYS A 110 -7.62 5.85 4.54
CA LYS A 110 -7.73 7.28 4.81
C LYS A 110 -6.41 7.81 5.34
N VAL A 111 -5.92 8.91 4.75
CA VAL A 111 -4.74 9.62 5.25
C VAL A 111 -4.93 11.14 5.12
N ASN A 112 -5.21 11.79 6.25
CA ASN A 112 -5.37 13.24 6.29
C ASN A 112 -4.04 13.97 6.03
N ASP A 113 -2.97 13.60 6.76
CA ASP A 113 -1.63 14.18 6.63
C ASP A 113 -0.66 13.11 6.08
N LEU A 114 -0.43 13.17 4.77
CA LEU A 114 0.37 12.17 4.06
C LEU A 114 1.83 12.20 4.49
N LYS A 115 2.40 13.40 4.69
CA LYS A 115 3.80 13.59 5.12
C LYS A 115 4.03 12.97 6.49
N ASN A 116 3.17 13.27 7.46
CA ASN A 116 3.29 12.70 8.80
C ASN A 116 3.12 11.17 8.77
N LYS A 117 2.17 10.67 7.97
CA LYS A 117 1.95 9.22 7.79
C LYS A 117 3.20 8.53 7.25
N VAL A 118 3.88 9.12 6.25
CA VAL A 118 5.15 8.62 5.70
C VAL A 118 6.25 8.60 6.77
N GLN A 119 6.39 9.67 7.56
CA GLN A 119 7.38 9.72 8.63
C GLN A 119 7.13 8.64 9.70
N PHE A 120 5.86 8.41 10.04
CA PHE A 120 5.49 7.35 10.97
C PHE A 120 5.76 5.97 10.36
N PHE A 121 5.38 5.74 9.11
CA PHE A 121 5.66 4.52 8.36
C PHE A 121 7.17 4.21 8.38
N LYS A 122 8.02 5.18 8.00
CA LYS A 122 9.49 5.07 8.04
C LYS A 122 10.01 4.61 9.42
N LYS A 123 9.45 5.12 10.52
CA LYS A 123 9.86 4.71 11.89
C LYS A 123 9.46 3.27 12.24
N LEU A 124 8.34 2.80 11.70
CA LEU A 124 7.87 1.44 11.93
C LEU A 124 8.65 0.44 11.08
N VAL A 125 8.82 0.74 9.79
CA VAL A 125 9.29 -0.21 8.77
C VAL A 125 10.79 -0.25 8.61
N ILE A 126 11.53 0.83 8.90
CA ILE A 126 12.98 0.80 8.74
C ILE A 126 13.60 0.07 9.94
N ALA A 127 14.05 -1.15 9.71
CA ALA A 127 14.92 -1.86 10.63
C ALA A 127 16.35 -1.31 10.44
N LYS A 128 16.98 -0.93 11.56
CA LYS A 128 18.39 -0.57 11.57
C LYS A 128 19.17 -1.79 12.05
N ASP A 129 19.85 -2.47 11.15
CA ASP A 129 20.98 -3.31 11.55
C ASP A 129 22.20 -2.42 11.77
N THR A 130 23.12 -2.88 12.61
CA THR A 130 24.42 -2.28 12.94
C THR A 130 25.29 -1.95 11.72
N LYS A 131 24.99 -2.50 10.54
CA LYS A 131 25.73 -2.27 9.28
C LYS A 131 24.89 -1.73 8.12
N SER A 132 23.56 -1.85 8.14
CA SER A 132 22.68 -1.42 7.05
C SER A 132 21.28 -1.06 7.54
N LYS A 133 20.64 -0.10 6.86
CA LYS A 133 19.21 0.18 7.00
C LYS A 133 18.49 -0.66 5.96
N PHE A 134 17.49 -1.43 6.35
CA PHE A 134 16.61 -2.14 5.42
C PHE A 134 15.15 -1.88 5.78
N ILE A 135 14.30 -1.84 4.76
CA ILE A 135 12.85 -1.76 4.98
C ILE A 135 12.33 -3.16 5.24
N PHE A 136 11.67 -3.29 6.38
CA PHE A 136 10.80 -4.38 6.69
C PHE A 136 9.46 -4.16 5.97
N ARG A 137 9.27 -4.84 4.83
CA ARG A 137 8.02 -4.85 4.08
C ARG A 137 6.99 -5.71 4.81
N TRP A 138 6.60 -5.33 6.02
CA TRP A 138 5.64 -6.10 6.83
C TRP A 138 4.27 -6.22 6.16
N TYR A 139 3.98 -5.36 5.18
CA TYR A 139 2.82 -5.41 4.30
C TYR A 139 3.02 -6.39 3.13
N ASP A 140 4.19 -6.98 2.93
CA ASP A 140 4.38 -8.03 1.91
C ASP A 140 3.94 -9.38 2.51
N PRO A 141 3.02 -10.12 1.88
CA PRO A 141 2.55 -11.43 2.35
C PRO A 141 3.68 -12.42 2.65
N ARG A 142 4.78 -12.36 1.90
CA ARG A 142 5.95 -13.24 2.10
C ARG A 142 6.68 -12.89 3.40
N VAL A 143 6.61 -11.64 3.83
CA VAL A 143 7.18 -11.16 5.09
C VAL A 143 6.21 -11.39 6.25
N LEU A 144 4.89 -11.35 6.00
CA LEU A 144 3.84 -11.69 6.97
C LEU A 144 4.01 -13.11 7.56
N VAL A 145 4.60 -14.05 6.81
CA VAL A 145 4.93 -15.40 7.32
C VAL A 145 6.00 -15.37 8.41
N TYR A 146 6.95 -14.43 8.33
CA TYR A 146 8.04 -14.26 9.29
C TYR A 146 7.70 -13.24 10.39
N LEU A 147 6.56 -12.55 10.26
CA LEU A 147 6.10 -11.51 11.17
C LEU A 147 6.05 -11.95 12.63
N PRO A 148 5.58 -13.16 12.98
CA PRO A 148 5.56 -13.62 14.37
C PRO A 148 6.94 -13.66 15.04
N ALA A 149 8.00 -13.90 14.27
CA ALA A 149 9.37 -13.92 14.78
C ALA A 149 10.00 -12.51 14.89
N ILE A 150 9.41 -11.50 14.24
CA ILE A 150 9.97 -10.15 14.11
C ILE A 150 9.16 -9.13 14.94
N ILE A 151 7.87 -9.40 15.18
CA ILE A 151 6.94 -8.51 15.87
C ILE A 151 6.59 -9.09 17.24
N ASP A 152 7.47 -8.85 18.20
CA ASP A 152 7.13 -8.92 19.63
C ASP A 152 7.23 -7.54 20.32
N LYS A 153 7.68 -6.50 19.60
CA LYS A 153 7.95 -5.15 20.17
C LYS A 153 7.26 -3.97 19.48
N LYS A 154 6.54 -4.18 18.38
CA LYS A 154 5.95 -3.09 17.58
C LYS A 154 4.50 -3.30 17.15
N ILE A 155 3.84 -4.38 17.61
CA ILE A 155 2.52 -4.79 17.11
C ILE A 155 1.49 -3.67 17.29
N GLU A 156 1.35 -3.14 18.50
CA GLU A 156 0.38 -2.08 18.83
C GLU A 156 0.56 -0.82 17.96
N ARG A 157 1.81 -0.48 17.61
CA ARG A 157 2.10 0.69 16.76
C ARG A 157 1.81 0.43 15.30
N ILE A 158 1.98 -0.80 14.84
CA ILE A 158 1.59 -1.23 13.50
C ILE A 158 0.06 -1.28 13.44
N GLU A 159 -0.62 -1.90 14.41
CA GLU A 159 -2.08 -1.92 14.46
C GLU A 159 -2.69 -0.51 14.46
N ALA A 160 -2.17 0.41 15.28
CA ALA A 160 -2.59 1.82 15.28
C ALA A 160 -2.28 2.54 13.95
N PHE A 161 -1.27 2.11 13.20
CA PHE A 161 -1.04 2.63 11.85
C PHE A 161 -2.11 2.17 10.86
N LEU A 162 -2.60 0.94 11.06
CA LEU A 162 -3.45 0.19 10.13
C LEU A 162 -4.94 0.31 10.40
N GLU A 163 -5.33 1.02 11.45
CA GLU A 163 -6.73 1.10 11.89
C GLU A 163 -7.70 1.49 10.77
N ASP A 164 -7.25 2.35 9.85
CA ASP A 164 -8.04 2.83 8.70
C ASP A 164 -7.54 2.32 7.34
N TRP A 165 -6.81 1.19 7.33
CA TRP A 165 -6.23 0.62 6.10
C TRP A 165 -6.85 -0.72 5.73
N HIS A 166 -7.19 -0.86 4.46
CA HIS A 166 -7.60 -2.10 3.81
C HIS A 166 -6.43 -2.64 2.99
N PHE A 167 -5.92 -3.82 3.36
CA PHE A 167 -4.89 -4.49 2.57
C PHE A 167 -5.48 -5.68 1.79
N VAL A 168 -4.91 -5.90 0.61
CA VAL A 168 -5.30 -6.99 -0.29
C VAL A 168 -4.12 -7.95 -0.43
N PHE A 169 -4.24 -9.11 0.22
CA PHE A 169 -3.17 -10.11 0.30
C PHE A 169 -3.69 -11.52 0.04
N LEU A 170 -2.86 -12.34 -0.62
CA LEU A 170 -3.04 -13.78 -0.62
C LEU A 170 -2.56 -14.36 0.74
N MET A 171 -3.48 -14.85 1.58
CA MET A 171 -3.07 -15.78 2.64
C MET A 171 -2.83 -17.15 2.02
N VAL A 172 -1.56 -17.50 1.81
CA VAL A 172 -1.18 -18.91 1.71
C VAL A 172 -1.35 -19.48 3.11
N CYS A 173 -2.45 -20.22 3.33
CA CYS A 173 -2.61 -21.00 4.57
C CYS A 173 -1.37 -21.89 4.73
N MET A 174 -0.50 -21.54 5.66
CA MET A 174 0.46 -22.50 6.19
C MET A 174 -0.36 -23.59 6.87
N LYS A 175 -0.38 -24.78 6.27
CA LYS A 175 -0.75 -26.00 6.98
C LYS A 175 0.30 -26.37 8.00
#